data_AF-A0A7W1PSK3-F1
#
_entry.id   AF-A0A7W1PSK3-F1
#
_cell.length_a   1.000
_cell.length_b   1.000
_cell.length_c   1.000
_cell.angle_alpha   90.00
_cell.angle_beta   90.00
_cell.angle_gamma   90.00
#
_symmetry.space_group_name_H-M   'P 1'
#
loop_
_entity.id
_entity.type
_entity.pdbx_description
1 polymer ?
#
loop_
_entity_poly.entity_id
_entity_poly.type
_entity_poly.pdbx_seq_one_letter_code
_entity_poly.pdbx_strand_id
1 'polypeptide(L)'
;MRTHIKWNGSGLIQGANSRFEVIGRNEGLWFPAEGTNPNLLPKILFAINDIERSRIGNNGFTRIGLNSNNVDAVRRLEVFDGLNAPQFRITQTHNSIFTDFQTTSFGDLFINPRNNGILRAVGIGVSNPSQILDVSGNARLRLVPTHVSPQYLMTGVIQQDPNDIIFSKLAFSNLPNTVLFGDGTWGPVPTSTANTSSCTTAQIDFMARWKMVDPINNTYELCKSDIYETPTGRIIGIGTANPVRKVEIFDERWAQLRLTHDNAFITAAYTDFRTIQPGNLLINPDGVNGPGKIGIGLTPSDPPTQTLDVNGEARIREVNQNDDLDQVLVIDNDGIVHWRDASTIGGGSGNMTASNGATVNPSGNVQWGQNLAGGSGGALLHNTEIPMNNKNILFTGSGNGVNRIGIGTTSPAAKVSVLTTTDDEAGRFFNNRVSSSFNTGIFIQATGSTSSNIALYAQALGSNDYSAWLQGKVFVNGDVDVNGNVYANNISDGFFKNNIDTIIDPLTIINTLQPKTFYFDTLNNYNLKLSNKRQYGFIAQDVEPVLADLVKYKHKTAVYDSSNFMVTDSITYRYLNYEGFIAI
;
A
#
# COMPACT_ATOMS: atom_id res chain seq x y z
N MET A 1 -63.79 -27.26 2.59
CA MET A 1 -64.60 -26.37 3.44
C MET A 1 -64.10 -26.51 4.86
N ARG A 2 -63.45 -25.49 5.44
CA ARG A 2 -63.17 -25.50 6.88
C ARG A 2 -64.32 -24.77 7.56
N THR A 3 -65.20 -25.51 8.22
CA THR A 3 -66.15 -24.95 9.17
C THR A 3 -65.35 -24.40 10.34
N HIS A 4 -65.10 -23.09 10.33
CA HIS A 4 -64.46 -22.40 11.43
C HIS A 4 -65.57 -21.76 12.27
N ILE A 5 -65.65 -22.16 13.53
CA ILE A 5 -66.47 -21.45 14.50
C ILE A 5 -65.56 -20.40 15.13
N LYS A 6 -65.73 -19.13 14.76
CA LYS A 6 -64.93 -18.00 15.28
C LYS A 6 -65.81 -17.19 16.24
N TRP A 7 -65.48 -17.26 17.52
CA TRP A 7 -66.26 -16.62 18.59
C TRP A 7 -65.78 -15.18 18.83
N ASN A 8 -66.71 -14.26 19.10
CA ASN A 8 -66.48 -12.82 19.27
C ASN A 8 -66.07 -12.40 20.70
N GLY A 9 -65.37 -13.29 21.42
CA GLY A 9 -64.73 -12.93 22.69
C GLY A 9 -65.51 -13.24 23.97
N SER A 10 -66.64 -13.96 23.93
CA SER A 10 -67.38 -14.40 25.13
C SER A 10 -67.59 -15.93 25.23
N GLY A 11 -66.85 -16.72 24.44
CA GLY A 11 -67.19 -18.08 23.98
C GLY A 11 -67.42 -19.19 25.03
N LEU A 12 -68.60 -19.19 25.66
CA LEU A 12 -69.13 -20.36 26.35
C LEU A 12 -69.74 -21.35 25.33
N ILE A 13 -69.22 -22.57 25.26
CA ILE A 13 -69.81 -23.68 24.48
C ILE A 13 -70.32 -24.73 25.47
N GLN A 14 -71.64 -24.88 25.60
CA GLN A 14 -72.26 -25.91 26.43
C GLN A 14 -72.78 -27.05 25.53
N GLY A 15 -72.40 -28.28 25.85
CA GLY A 15 -72.98 -29.50 25.27
C GLY A 15 -74.15 -30.02 26.12
N ALA A 16 -75.04 -30.81 25.53
CA ALA A 16 -76.13 -31.46 26.27
C ALA A 16 -75.59 -32.52 27.24
N ASN A 17 -76.20 -32.65 28.44
CA ASN A 17 -75.80 -33.58 29.50
C ASN A 17 -74.37 -33.41 30.03
N SER A 18 -73.86 -32.17 30.09
CA SER A 18 -72.50 -31.85 30.57
C SER A 18 -71.36 -32.50 29.76
N ARG A 19 -71.64 -32.94 28.52
CA ARG A 19 -70.66 -33.53 27.61
C ARG A 19 -70.54 -32.67 26.36
N PHE A 20 -69.36 -32.09 26.14
CA PHE A 20 -68.97 -31.55 24.85
C PHE A 20 -68.09 -32.59 24.14
N GLU A 21 -68.60 -33.18 23.07
CA GLU A 21 -67.96 -34.31 22.39
C GLU A 21 -67.37 -33.88 21.05
N VAL A 22 -66.07 -34.09 20.89
CA VAL A 22 -65.36 -33.94 19.62
C VAL A 22 -64.71 -35.28 19.28
N ILE A 23 -65.16 -35.90 18.19
CA ILE A 23 -64.70 -37.23 17.79
C ILE A 23 -63.61 -37.06 16.73
N GLY A 24 -62.35 -37.28 17.10
CA GLY A 24 -61.26 -37.47 16.14
C GLY A 24 -61.32 -38.87 15.52
N ARG A 25 -61.11 -39.00 14.21
CA ARG A 25 -61.00 -40.30 13.51
C ARG A 25 -59.68 -40.35 12.72
N ASN A 26 -59.05 -41.54 12.68
CA ASN A 26 -57.81 -41.93 11.99
C ASN A 26 -56.51 -41.11 12.22
N GLU A 27 -56.57 -39.77 12.27
CA GLU A 27 -55.39 -38.91 12.47
C GLU A 27 -55.36 -38.24 13.86
N GLY A 28 -56.34 -38.57 14.70
CA GLY A 28 -56.47 -38.06 16.06
C GLY A 28 -57.25 -36.76 16.18
N LEU A 29 -57.22 -36.15 17.37
CA LEU A 29 -57.81 -34.85 17.65
C LEU A 29 -56.67 -33.83 17.77
N TRP A 30 -56.56 -32.94 16.80
CA TRP A 30 -55.53 -31.90 16.80
C TRP A 30 -56.10 -30.59 17.35
N PHE A 31 -55.46 -30.04 18.38
CA PHE A 31 -55.66 -28.68 18.84
C PHE A 31 -54.52 -27.79 18.30
N PRO A 32 -54.64 -27.26 17.06
CA PRO A 32 -53.68 -26.29 16.55
C PRO A 32 -53.85 -25.00 17.33
N ALA A 33 -52.97 -24.79 18.29
CA ALA A 33 -52.96 -23.61 19.12
C ALA A 33 -51.95 -22.63 18.50
N GLU A 34 -52.46 -21.65 17.76
CA GLU A 34 -51.66 -20.63 17.06
C GLU A 34 -51.80 -19.26 17.75
N GLY A 35 -50.67 -18.68 18.17
CA GLY A 35 -50.61 -17.38 18.84
C GLY A 35 -50.21 -16.27 17.86
N THR A 36 -50.74 -15.06 18.06
CA THR A 36 -50.35 -13.87 17.26
C THR A 36 -49.01 -13.27 17.69
N ASN A 37 -48.54 -13.61 18.89
CA ASN A 37 -47.25 -13.20 19.41
C ASN A 37 -46.25 -14.36 19.26
N PRO A 38 -45.17 -14.20 18.45
CA PRO A 38 -44.20 -15.27 18.22
C PRO A 38 -43.44 -15.69 19.49
N ASN A 39 -43.46 -14.87 20.53
CA ASN A 39 -42.78 -15.13 21.80
C ASN A 39 -43.67 -15.83 22.85
N LEU A 40 -44.97 -16.04 22.57
CA LEU A 40 -45.91 -16.69 23.49
C LEU A 40 -46.74 -17.72 22.74
N LEU A 41 -46.57 -18.99 23.06
CA LEU A 41 -47.45 -20.04 22.57
C LEU A 41 -48.81 -19.94 23.29
N PRO A 42 -49.92 -20.30 22.63
CA PRO A 42 -51.22 -20.39 23.29
C PRO A 42 -51.32 -21.60 24.22
N LYS A 43 -51.97 -21.39 25.37
CA LYS A 43 -52.24 -22.40 26.39
C LYS A 43 -53.34 -23.38 25.97
N ILE A 44 -53.15 -24.64 26.34
CA ILE A 44 -54.22 -25.66 26.36
C ILE A 44 -54.42 -26.05 27.82
N LEU A 45 -55.61 -25.84 28.35
CA LEU A 45 -55.93 -26.05 29.77
C LEU A 45 -56.94 -27.19 29.94
N PHE A 46 -56.69 -28.05 30.92
CA PHE A 46 -57.63 -29.08 31.36
C PHE A 46 -58.02 -28.76 32.80
N ALA A 47 -59.28 -28.40 33.03
CA ALA A 47 -59.80 -28.01 34.33
C ALA A 47 -61.05 -28.81 34.71
N ILE A 48 -61.24 -29.03 36.01
CA ILE A 48 -62.44 -29.65 36.59
C ILE A 48 -62.94 -28.72 37.69
N ASN A 49 -64.21 -28.29 37.61
CA ASN A 49 -64.82 -27.32 38.54
C ASN A 49 -63.97 -26.04 38.70
N ASP A 50 -63.53 -25.47 37.58
CA ASP A 50 -62.66 -24.28 37.50
C ASP A 50 -61.27 -24.43 38.16
N ILE A 51 -60.91 -25.63 38.63
CA ILE A 51 -59.57 -25.94 39.11
C ILE A 51 -58.80 -26.63 37.99
N GLU A 52 -57.72 -26.00 37.55
CA GLU A 52 -56.83 -26.58 36.54
C GLU A 52 -56.11 -27.83 37.08
N ARG A 53 -56.15 -28.91 36.30
CA ARG A 53 -55.55 -30.22 36.59
C ARG A 53 -54.43 -30.60 35.65
N SER A 54 -54.31 -29.91 34.51
CA SER A 54 -53.21 -30.07 33.56
C SER A 54 -53.20 -28.90 32.60
N ARG A 55 -52.03 -28.57 32.06
CA ARG A 55 -51.90 -27.62 30.96
C ARG A 55 -50.74 -27.93 30.05
N ILE A 56 -50.83 -27.44 28.82
CA ILE A 56 -49.69 -27.06 28.00
C ILE A 56 -49.58 -25.54 28.13
N GLY A 57 -48.49 -25.07 28.74
CA GLY A 57 -48.26 -23.66 29.06
C GLY A 57 -47.90 -22.80 27.85
N ASN A 58 -47.78 -21.48 28.04
CA ASN A 58 -47.41 -20.56 26.96
C ASN A 58 -45.96 -20.73 26.48
N ASN A 59 -45.20 -21.56 27.16
CA ASN A 59 -43.85 -21.98 26.82
C ASN A 59 -43.81 -23.37 26.14
N GLY A 60 -44.98 -23.98 25.88
CA GLY A 60 -45.10 -25.30 25.24
C GLY A 60 -44.79 -26.47 26.16
N PHE A 61 -44.62 -26.24 27.47
CA PHE A 61 -44.33 -27.30 28.43
C PHE A 61 -45.59 -27.78 29.14
N THR A 62 -45.62 -29.07 29.48
CA THR A 62 -46.77 -29.72 30.09
C THR A 62 -46.66 -29.75 31.61
N ARG A 63 -47.69 -29.27 32.32
CA ARG A 63 -47.88 -29.53 33.75
C ARG A 63 -49.02 -30.51 33.94
N ILE A 64 -48.86 -31.48 34.84
CA ILE A 64 -49.92 -32.40 35.27
C ILE A 64 -50.08 -32.31 36.79
N GLY A 65 -51.33 -32.28 37.27
CA GLY A 65 -51.69 -32.22 38.68
C GLY A 65 -52.24 -30.86 39.13
N LEU A 66 -52.30 -30.61 40.43
CA LEU A 66 -53.00 -29.45 41.01
C LEU A 66 -52.34 -28.12 40.60
N ASN A 67 -53.07 -27.20 39.95
CA ASN A 67 -52.49 -25.91 39.54
C ASN A 67 -53.34 -24.71 39.96
N SER A 68 -53.58 -24.55 41.26
CA SER A 68 -54.45 -23.49 41.82
C SER A 68 -53.92 -22.06 41.61
N ASN A 69 -52.66 -21.90 41.19
CA ASN A 69 -52.01 -20.60 40.97
C ASN A 69 -51.77 -20.30 39.48
N ASN A 70 -52.32 -21.11 38.57
CA ASN A 70 -52.23 -20.92 37.11
C ASN A 70 -50.80 -20.77 36.58
N VAL A 71 -49.83 -21.47 37.16
CA VAL A 71 -48.42 -21.36 36.81
C VAL A 71 -48.11 -22.31 35.64
N ASP A 72 -47.28 -21.90 34.67
CA ASP A 72 -46.81 -22.80 33.61
C ASP A 72 -45.72 -23.75 34.15
N ALA A 73 -45.59 -24.95 33.55
CA ALA A 73 -44.48 -25.84 33.89
C ALA A 73 -43.16 -25.14 33.53
N VAL A 74 -42.15 -25.23 34.38
CA VAL A 74 -40.85 -24.60 34.10
C VAL A 74 -39.92 -25.52 33.28
N ARG A 75 -40.30 -26.79 33.11
CA ARG A 75 -39.61 -27.80 32.29
C ARG A 75 -40.63 -28.58 31.46
N ARG A 76 -40.17 -29.26 30.39
CA ARG A 76 -41.01 -29.94 29.38
C ARG A 76 -42.19 -30.75 29.94
N LEU A 77 -41.95 -31.48 31.03
CA LEU A 77 -43.00 -32.11 31.83
C LEU A 77 -42.74 -31.78 33.29
N GLU A 78 -43.79 -31.33 33.98
CA GLU A 78 -43.78 -31.14 35.42
C GLU A 78 -45.02 -31.80 36.02
N VAL A 79 -44.81 -32.66 37.02
CA VAL A 79 -45.91 -33.28 37.76
C VAL A 79 -45.91 -32.68 39.16
N PHE A 80 -46.97 -31.96 39.47
CA PHE A 80 -47.10 -31.26 40.73
C PHE A 80 -48.36 -31.72 41.45
N ASP A 81 -48.18 -32.16 42.68
CA ASP A 81 -49.27 -32.39 43.61
C ASP A 81 -48.98 -31.62 44.91
N GLY A 82 -50.01 -31.34 45.69
CA GLY A 82 -49.91 -30.57 46.93
C GLY A 82 -48.95 -31.18 47.95
N LEU A 83 -48.70 -30.46 49.04
CA LEU A 83 -47.76 -30.89 50.09
C LEU A 83 -48.10 -32.29 50.62
N ASN A 84 -47.08 -33.16 50.68
CA ASN A 84 -47.13 -34.55 51.14
C ASN A 84 -47.96 -35.52 50.28
N ALA A 85 -48.20 -35.20 49.01
CA ALA A 85 -48.81 -36.11 48.04
C ALA A 85 -47.76 -36.69 47.06
N PRO A 86 -47.87 -37.98 46.67
CA PRO A 86 -47.06 -38.53 45.61
C PRO A 86 -47.29 -37.80 44.29
N GLN A 87 -46.22 -37.32 43.67
CA GLN A 87 -46.34 -36.67 42.35
C GLN A 87 -46.42 -37.71 41.24
N PHE A 88 -45.62 -38.78 41.32
CA PHE A 88 -45.63 -39.84 40.32
C PHE A 88 -45.60 -41.21 40.96
N ARG A 89 -46.57 -42.07 40.62
CA ARG A 89 -46.70 -43.43 41.15
C ARG A 89 -46.57 -44.47 40.04
N ILE A 90 -45.78 -45.50 40.29
CA ILE A 90 -45.75 -46.74 39.50
C ILE A 90 -46.42 -47.83 40.33
N THR A 91 -47.50 -48.45 39.82
CA THR A 91 -48.29 -49.46 40.56
C THR A 91 -48.20 -50.81 39.86
N GLN A 92 -47.82 -51.85 40.60
CA GLN A 92 -47.79 -53.24 40.09
C GLN A 92 -49.13 -53.95 40.34
N THR A 93 -49.71 -53.77 41.53
CA THR A 93 -51.05 -54.27 41.86
C THR A 93 -51.87 -53.15 42.47
N HIS A 94 -53.11 -53.00 42.01
CA HIS A 94 -54.02 -51.91 42.39
C HIS A 94 -53.91 -51.55 43.88
N ASN A 95 -53.33 -50.37 44.15
CA ASN A 95 -53.17 -49.73 45.46
C ASN A 95 -52.38 -50.49 46.55
N SER A 96 -51.89 -51.70 46.32
CA SER A 96 -51.20 -52.52 47.34
C SER A 96 -49.70 -52.65 47.11
N ILE A 97 -49.25 -52.69 45.85
CA ILE A 97 -47.82 -52.76 45.51
C ILE A 97 -47.50 -51.64 44.54
N PHE A 98 -46.73 -50.66 45.02
CA PHE A 98 -46.40 -49.48 44.25
C PHE A 98 -45.09 -48.84 44.71
N THR A 99 -44.55 -47.97 43.87
CA THR A 99 -43.45 -47.07 44.21
C THR A 99 -43.86 -45.65 43.91
N ASP A 100 -43.76 -44.80 44.93
CA ASP A 100 -43.98 -43.37 44.81
C ASP A 100 -42.67 -42.62 44.61
N PHE A 101 -42.68 -41.69 43.66
CA PHE A 101 -41.69 -40.66 43.47
C PHE A 101 -42.30 -39.33 43.90
N GLN A 102 -41.64 -38.69 44.86
CA GLN A 102 -42.10 -37.45 45.46
C GLN A 102 -40.90 -36.54 45.68
N THR A 103 -41.09 -35.24 45.47
CA THR A 103 -40.15 -34.23 45.95
C THR A 103 -40.61 -33.75 47.31
N THR A 104 -39.73 -33.79 48.32
CA THR A 104 -40.05 -33.29 49.66
C THR A 104 -40.23 -31.77 49.66
N SER A 105 -40.72 -31.18 50.75
CA SER A 105 -40.77 -29.73 50.91
C SER A 105 -39.40 -29.05 50.85
N PHE A 106 -38.30 -29.82 51.00
CA PHE A 106 -36.92 -29.33 50.88
C PHE A 106 -36.32 -29.55 49.49
N GLY A 107 -37.05 -30.19 48.57
CA GLY A 107 -36.57 -30.46 47.22
C GLY A 107 -35.91 -31.83 47.04
N ASP A 108 -35.89 -32.69 48.06
CA ASP A 108 -35.24 -34.01 47.99
C ASP A 108 -36.08 -35.00 47.20
N LEU A 109 -35.43 -35.87 46.43
CA LEU A 109 -36.11 -37.01 45.81
C LEU A 109 -36.40 -38.08 46.87
N PHE A 110 -37.67 -38.28 47.18
CA PHE A 110 -38.17 -39.35 48.02
C PHE A 110 -38.76 -40.47 47.17
N ILE A 111 -38.14 -41.65 47.25
CA ILE A 111 -38.60 -42.88 46.61
C ILE A 111 -39.14 -43.78 47.72
N ASN A 112 -40.42 -44.17 47.64
CA ASN A 112 -41.11 -44.91 48.70
C ASN A 112 -41.77 -46.18 48.12
N PRO A 113 -41.01 -47.25 47.88
CA PRO A 113 -41.55 -48.54 47.46
C PRO A 113 -42.33 -49.19 48.60
N ARG A 114 -43.53 -49.69 48.32
CA ARG A 114 -44.40 -50.32 49.31
C ARG A 114 -45.02 -51.61 48.81
N ASN A 115 -45.15 -52.56 49.73
CA ASN A 115 -45.98 -53.75 49.56
C ASN A 115 -46.90 -53.87 50.78
N ASN A 116 -48.19 -53.67 50.54
CA ASN A 116 -49.27 -53.69 51.53
C ASN A 116 -48.96 -52.83 52.77
N GLY A 117 -48.49 -51.60 52.54
CA GLY A 117 -48.14 -50.64 53.60
C GLY A 117 -46.73 -50.81 54.18
N ILE A 118 -46.05 -51.92 53.94
CA ILE A 118 -44.68 -52.18 54.43
C ILE A 118 -43.67 -51.53 53.48
N LEU A 119 -42.72 -50.77 54.03
CA LEU A 119 -41.62 -50.16 53.29
C LEU A 119 -40.74 -51.24 52.65
N ARG A 120 -40.37 -51.04 51.39
CA ARG A 120 -39.49 -51.93 50.62
C ARG A 120 -38.28 -51.16 50.11
N ALA A 121 -37.29 -51.93 49.67
CA ALA A 121 -36.02 -51.43 49.22
C ALA A 121 -36.04 -50.83 47.81
N VAL A 122 -35.04 -49.99 47.54
CA VAL A 122 -34.70 -49.49 46.20
C VAL A 122 -33.52 -50.30 45.68
N GLY A 123 -33.74 -51.07 44.62
CA GLY A 123 -32.69 -51.78 43.89
C GLY A 123 -32.16 -50.97 42.71
N ILE A 124 -30.84 -50.85 42.57
CA ILE A 124 -30.18 -50.29 41.39
C ILE A 124 -29.33 -51.40 40.77
N GLY A 125 -29.70 -51.86 39.57
CA GLY A 125 -29.04 -52.99 38.91
C GLY A 125 -29.35 -54.36 39.52
N VAL A 126 -30.27 -54.45 40.49
CA VAL A 126 -30.69 -55.67 41.19
C VAL A 126 -32.22 -55.74 41.28
N SER A 127 -32.81 -56.91 41.02
CA SER A 127 -34.28 -57.11 41.02
C SER A 127 -34.84 -57.58 42.36
N ASN A 128 -34.01 -58.15 43.24
CA ASN A 128 -34.37 -58.61 44.58
C ASN A 128 -33.45 -57.96 45.64
N PRO A 129 -33.62 -56.65 45.91
CA PRO A 129 -32.77 -55.95 46.87
C PRO A 129 -32.93 -56.50 48.29
N SER A 130 -31.81 -56.72 48.97
CA SER A 130 -31.76 -57.27 50.34
C SER A 130 -31.66 -56.19 51.42
N GLN A 131 -31.19 -54.99 51.05
CA GLN A 131 -31.06 -53.81 51.91
C GLN A 131 -31.90 -52.64 51.39
N ILE A 132 -32.22 -51.65 52.23
CA ILE A 132 -33.09 -50.51 51.87
C ILE A 132 -32.63 -49.78 50.60
N LEU A 133 -31.31 -49.64 50.42
CA LEU A 133 -30.69 -49.29 49.14
C LEU A 133 -29.69 -50.39 48.81
N ASP A 134 -29.90 -51.07 47.69
CA ASP A 134 -29.06 -52.17 47.23
C ASP A 134 -28.59 -51.85 45.81
N VAL A 135 -27.27 -51.84 45.60
CA VAL A 135 -26.63 -51.40 44.36
C VAL A 135 -25.73 -52.50 43.86
N SER A 136 -26.11 -53.14 42.75
CA SER A 136 -25.23 -54.07 42.04
C SER A 136 -24.31 -53.28 41.11
N GLY A 137 -23.11 -52.97 41.61
CA GLY A 137 -22.09 -52.19 40.89
C GLY A 137 -21.45 -51.09 41.75
N ASN A 138 -20.83 -50.10 41.09
CA ASN A 138 -20.12 -49.02 41.79
C ASN A 138 -21.08 -47.95 42.33
N ALA A 139 -21.13 -47.80 43.66
CA ALA A 139 -21.77 -46.66 44.32
C ALA A 139 -20.73 -45.58 44.65
N ARG A 140 -21.04 -44.31 44.34
CA ARG A 140 -20.20 -43.15 44.68
C ARG A 140 -20.95 -42.19 45.57
N LEU A 141 -20.48 -42.02 46.81
CA LEU A 141 -20.93 -40.99 47.73
C LEU A 141 -20.01 -39.77 47.64
N ARG A 142 -20.57 -38.57 47.48
CA ARG A 142 -19.82 -37.31 47.43
C ARG A 142 -20.38 -36.35 48.47
N LEU A 143 -19.57 -35.37 48.88
CA LEU A 143 -19.97 -34.35 49.87
C LEU A 143 -20.38 -34.97 51.22
N VAL A 144 -19.70 -36.04 51.64
CA VAL A 144 -19.86 -36.59 52.99
C VAL A 144 -19.47 -35.50 53.99
N PRO A 145 -20.38 -35.00 54.84
CA PRO A 145 -20.12 -33.83 55.68
C PRO A 145 -19.04 -34.10 56.74
N THR A 146 -18.27 -33.06 57.10
CA THR A 146 -17.40 -33.10 58.29
C THR A 146 -18.26 -32.88 59.54
N HIS A 147 -18.27 -33.84 60.46
CA HIS A 147 -19.17 -33.82 61.62
C HIS A 147 -18.46 -33.53 62.96
N VAL A 148 -19.21 -32.89 63.85
CA VAL A 148 -18.91 -32.74 65.29
C VAL A 148 -19.53 -33.92 66.07
N SER A 149 -18.76 -34.47 67.02
CA SER A 149 -18.96 -35.71 67.84
C SER A 149 -20.41 -36.09 68.25
N PRO A 150 -20.78 -37.40 68.38
CA PRO A 150 -19.94 -38.60 68.27
C PRO A 150 -19.70 -39.08 66.84
N GLN A 151 -18.45 -39.44 66.54
CA GLN A 151 -18.04 -39.88 65.21
C GLN A 151 -18.16 -41.41 65.07
N TYR A 152 -18.49 -41.85 63.86
CA TYR A 152 -18.47 -43.26 63.47
C TYR A 152 -17.61 -43.43 62.22
N LEU A 153 -16.86 -44.52 62.15
CA LEU A 153 -16.26 -45.01 60.92
C LEU A 153 -17.28 -45.87 60.17
N MET A 154 -17.43 -45.68 58.87
CA MET A 154 -18.18 -46.63 58.03
C MET A 154 -17.27 -47.80 57.68
N THR A 155 -17.70 -49.01 58.03
CA THR A 155 -16.99 -50.26 57.76
C THR A 155 -17.81 -51.13 56.82
N GLY A 156 -17.15 -51.81 55.87
CA GLY A 156 -17.79 -52.85 55.07
C GLY A 156 -17.70 -54.20 55.76
N VAL A 157 -18.83 -54.91 55.91
CA VAL A 157 -18.88 -56.30 56.38
C VAL A 157 -19.24 -57.19 55.21
N ILE A 158 -18.37 -58.16 54.92
CA ILE A 158 -18.59 -59.18 53.89
C ILE A 158 -19.50 -60.26 54.50
N GLN A 159 -20.68 -60.50 53.91
CA GLN A 159 -21.65 -61.44 54.52
C GLN A 159 -21.41 -62.91 54.13
N GLN A 160 -20.83 -63.19 52.96
CA GLN A 160 -20.33 -64.52 52.53
C GLN A 160 -19.64 -64.48 51.15
N ASP A 161 -20.12 -63.63 50.22
CA ASP A 161 -19.46 -63.34 48.94
C ASP A 161 -18.53 -62.12 49.10
N PRO A 162 -17.23 -62.21 48.74
CA PRO A 162 -16.29 -61.07 48.80
C PRO A 162 -16.75 -59.80 48.08
N ASN A 163 -17.69 -59.90 47.14
CA ASN A 163 -18.23 -58.76 46.39
C ASN A 163 -19.54 -58.21 46.98
N ASP A 164 -20.12 -58.85 48.00
CA ASP A 164 -21.30 -58.37 48.72
C ASP A 164 -20.88 -57.71 50.04
N ILE A 165 -20.81 -56.38 50.01
CA ILE A 165 -20.35 -55.55 51.12
C ILE A 165 -21.52 -54.77 51.69
N ILE A 166 -21.89 -55.08 52.93
CA ILE A 166 -22.88 -54.30 53.69
C ILE A 166 -22.14 -53.24 54.50
N PHE A 167 -22.50 -51.98 54.31
CA PHE A 167 -21.98 -50.91 55.15
C PHE A 167 -22.62 -50.93 56.54
N SER A 168 -21.78 -50.92 57.57
CA SER A 168 -22.17 -50.75 58.97
C SER A 168 -21.38 -49.60 59.59
N LYS A 169 -21.84 -49.10 60.73
CA LYS A 169 -21.16 -48.05 61.49
C LYS A 169 -20.39 -48.66 62.66
N LEU A 170 -19.14 -48.25 62.83
CA LEU A 170 -18.31 -48.54 64.00
C LEU A 170 -18.06 -47.24 64.76
N ALA A 171 -18.39 -47.18 66.04
CA ALA A 171 -18.14 -45.99 66.85
C ALA A 171 -16.63 -45.76 67.02
N PHE A 172 -16.16 -44.51 66.93
CA PHE A 172 -14.81 -44.20 67.40
C PHE A 172 -14.74 -44.40 68.92
N SER A 173 -13.60 -44.91 69.41
CA SER A 173 -13.40 -45.18 70.85
C SER A 173 -13.46 -43.92 71.72
N ASN A 174 -13.29 -42.73 71.13
CA ASN A 174 -13.10 -41.44 71.81
C ASN A 174 -11.91 -41.42 72.79
N LEU A 175 -11.03 -42.42 72.74
CA LEU A 175 -9.78 -42.48 73.50
C LEU A 175 -8.62 -42.03 72.60
N PRO A 176 -7.79 -41.06 73.02
CA PRO A 176 -6.74 -40.49 72.16
C PRO A 176 -5.61 -41.46 71.81
N ASN A 177 -5.47 -42.56 72.55
CA ASN A 177 -4.33 -43.48 72.47
C ASN A 177 -4.71 -44.88 71.94
N THR A 178 -5.77 -44.98 71.15
CA THR A 178 -6.19 -46.24 70.53
C THR A 178 -6.26 -46.14 69.01
N VAL A 179 -5.84 -47.20 68.33
CA VAL A 179 -5.96 -47.40 66.88
C VAL A 179 -6.94 -48.53 66.59
N LEU A 180 -7.51 -48.51 65.38
CA LEU A 180 -8.35 -49.60 64.90
C LEU A 180 -7.46 -50.76 64.44
N PHE A 181 -7.65 -51.94 65.02
CA PHE A 181 -6.96 -53.15 64.59
C PHE A 181 -7.63 -53.77 63.36
N GLY A 182 -6.88 -54.62 62.66
CA GLY A 182 -7.35 -55.30 61.45
C GLY A 182 -8.52 -56.29 61.68
N ASP A 183 -8.86 -56.59 62.93
CA ASP A 183 -10.03 -57.39 63.32
C ASP A 183 -11.29 -56.53 63.59
N GLY A 184 -11.20 -55.22 63.41
CA GLY A 184 -12.30 -54.28 63.63
C GLY A 184 -12.49 -53.85 65.09
N THR A 185 -11.60 -54.24 66.00
CA THR A 185 -11.61 -53.79 67.41
C THR A 185 -10.67 -52.61 67.65
N TRP A 186 -10.94 -51.78 68.67
CA TRP A 186 -10.04 -50.69 69.07
C TRP A 186 -9.06 -51.18 70.14
N GLY A 187 -7.77 -50.86 70.00
CA GLY A 187 -6.75 -51.13 71.02
C GLY A 187 -5.54 -50.18 70.95
N PRO A 188 -4.50 -50.34 71.79
CA PRO A 188 -3.43 -49.34 71.98
C PRO A 188 -2.47 -49.16 70.79
N VAL A 189 -1.85 -47.98 70.66
CA VAL A 189 -0.84 -47.65 69.61
C VAL A 189 0.44 -48.51 69.76
N PRO A 190 0.90 -49.25 68.73
CA PRO A 190 2.17 -49.98 68.76
C PRO A 190 3.39 -49.01 68.71
N THR A 191 4.31 -49.08 69.66
CA THR A 191 5.52 -48.23 69.69
C THR A 191 6.71 -48.92 69.00
N SER A 192 7.22 -48.37 67.88
CA SER A 192 8.52 -48.76 67.30
C SER A 192 9.46 -47.55 67.23
N THR A 193 10.65 -47.71 67.82
CA THR A 193 11.72 -46.70 67.93
C THR A 193 12.51 -46.57 66.62
N ALA A 194 12.74 -45.32 66.19
CA ALA A 194 13.46 -44.95 64.98
C ALA A 194 14.97 -45.24 65.04
N ASN A 195 15.55 -45.64 63.91
CA ASN A 195 17.00 -45.59 63.65
C ASN A 195 17.25 -44.55 62.55
N THR A 196 17.99 -43.50 62.90
CA THR A 196 18.32 -42.32 62.09
C THR A 196 19.81 -42.31 61.74
N SER A 197 20.18 -42.27 60.45
CA SER A 197 21.51 -41.76 60.04
C SER A 197 21.57 -41.37 58.56
N SER A 198 21.13 -40.15 58.22
CA SER A 198 21.87 -39.13 57.44
C SER A 198 20.94 -38.06 56.80
N CYS A 199 21.39 -36.80 56.80
CA CYS A 199 20.83 -35.52 56.28
C CYS A 199 20.10 -34.59 57.29
N THR A 200 20.59 -33.34 57.38
CA THR A 200 20.25 -32.30 58.37
C THR A 200 19.55 -31.05 57.78
N THR A 201 18.65 -30.50 58.60
CA THR A 201 17.96 -29.19 58.76
C THR A 201 18.03 -27.97 57.80
N ALA A 202 18.37 -28.06 56.51
CA ALA A 202 18.22 -26.91 55.58
C ALA A 202 17.27 -27.19 54.40
N GLN A 203 16.00 -27.52 54.67
CA GLN A 203 15.00 -27.87 53.65
C GLN A 203 13.79 -26.95 53.70
N ILE A 204 13.63 -26.11 52.66
CA ILE A 204 12.37 -25.46 52.30
C ILE A 204 12.03 -26.02 50.91
N ASP A 205 11.23 -27.08 50.87
CA ASP A 205 10.77 -27.64 49.59
C ASP A 205 9.44 -28.38 49.80
N PHE A 206 8.41 -28.04 49.01
CA PHE A 206 7.03 -28.50 49.23
C PHE A 206 6.50 -29.44 48.14
N MET A 207 7.31 -29.82 47.14
CA MET A 207 6.98 -30.97 46.30
C MET A 207 7.51 -32.24 46.96
N ALA A 208 6.61 -33.04 47.55
CA ALA A 208 6.95 -34.32 48.13
C ALA A 208 7.70 -35.19 47.10
N ARG A 209 8.88 -35.68 47.51
CA ARG A 209 9.79 -36.58 46.79
C ARG A 209 9.08 -37.40 45.71
N TRP A 210 9.41 -37.16 44.44
CA TRP A 210 8.96 -38.05 43.36
C TRP A 210 9.97 -39.19 43.21
N LYS A 211 9.66 -40.34 43.84
CA LYS A 211 10.38 -41.59 43.60
C LYS A 211 9.67 -42.33 42.49
N MET A 212 10.23 -42.33 41.29
CA MET A 212 9.86 -43.32 40.28
C MET A 212 10.75 -44.56 40.47
N VAL A 213 10.11 -45.72 40.62
CA VAL A 213 10.81 -47.01 40.52
C VAL A 213 10.56 -47.51 39.10
N ASP A 214 11.61 -47.54 38.29
CA ASP A 214 11.62 -48.32 37.04
C ASP A 214 11.80 -49.82 37.41
N PRO A 215 11.08 -50.76 36.78
CA PRO A 215 11.27 -52.20 36.97
C PRO A 215 12.69 -52.72 36.73
N ILE A 216 13.61 -51.94 36.15
CA ILE A 216 14.98 -52.38 35.85
C ILE A 216 16.01 -51.42 36.48
N ASN A 217 16.10 -51.46 37.82
CA ASN A 217 17.26 -51.12 38.66
C ASN A 217 18.09 -49.86 38.32
N ASN A 218 17.48 -48.66 38.35
CA ASN A 218 18.19 -47.45 38.79
C ASN A 218 17.21 -46.42 39.36
N THR A 219 17.44 -45.99 40.61
CA THR A 219 16.66 -44.94 41.28
C THR A 219 17.16 -43.56 40.90
N TYR A 220 16.33 -42.76 40.24
CA TYR A 220 16.54 -41.32 40.12
C TYR A 220 15.68 -40.63 41.17
N GLU A 221 16.31 -39.97 42.13
CA GLU A 221 15.64 -39.24 43.21
C GLU A 221 15.86 -37.73 43.00
N LEU A 222 14.77 -36.97 42.81
CA LEU A 222 14.81 -35.51 42.79
C LEU A 222 14.80 -35.01 44.23
N CYS A 223 15.96 -34.64 44.76
CA CYS A 223 16.13 -34.24 46.16
C CYS A 223 15.91 -32.74 46.44
N LYS A 224 15.72 -31.88 45.41
CA LYS A 224 15.36 -30.45 45.51
C LYS A 224 14.55 -29.95 44.28
N SER A 225 13.62 -29.01 44.48
CA SER A 225 12.87 -28.25 43.46
C SER A 225 12.96 -26.75 43.77
N ASP A 226 13.51 -25.95 42.86
CA ASP A 226 13.73 -24.51 43.06
C ASP A 226 12.48 -23.66 42.74
N ILE A 227 11.27 -24.12 43.07
CA ILE A 227 10.01 -23.41 42.79
C ILE A 227 9.44 -22.87 44.11
N TYR A 228 9.28 -21.54 44.21
CA TYR A 228 8.91 -20.82 45.42
C TYR A 228 7.60 -20.02 45.24
N GLU A 229 6.77 -19.94 46.29
CA GLU A 229 5.65 -19.01 46.38
C GLU A 229 5.86 -18.07 47.58
N THR A 230 5.64 -16.76 47.39
CA THR A 230 5.77 -15.82 48.50
C THR A 230 4.68 -16.06 49.57
N PRO A 231 4.92 -15.73 50.85
CA PRO A 231 3.95 -15.95 51.94
C PRO A 231 2.57 -15.29 51.77
N THR A 232 2.41 -14.41 50.77
CA THR A 232 1.13 -13.72 50.46
C THR A 232 0.34 -14.35 49.31
N GLY A 233 0.82 -15.45 48.72
CA GLY A 233 0.06 -16.35 47.84
C GLY A 233 -0.30 -15.82 46.44
N ARG A 234 0.54 -14.97 45.83
CA ARG A 234 0.20 -14.30 44.55
C ARG A 234 1.30 -14.30 43.48
N ILE A 235 2.45 -14.89 43.74
CA ILE A 235 3.62 -14.84 42.84
C ILE A 235 4.39 -16.15 42.91
N ILE A 236 4.68 -16.74 41.75
CA ILE A 236 5.48 -17.97 41.59
C ILE A 236 6.87 -17.59 41.08
N GLY A 237 7.90 -17.85 41.89
CA GLY A 237 9.31 -17.72 41.52
C GLY A 237 9.91 -19.08 41.18
N ILE A 238 10.79 -19.15 40.17
CA ILE A 238 11.61 -20.33 39.89
C ILE A 238 13.07 -19.87 39.99
N GLY A 239 13.83 -20.41 40.96
CA GLY A 239 15.22 -20.06 41.27
C GLY A 239 15.42 -18.86 42.22
N THR A 240 14.34 -18.21 42.69
CA THR A 240 14.42 -17.08 43.65
C THR A 240 13.38 -17.16 44.76
N ALA A 241 13.78 -16.77 45.97
CA ALA A 241 12.93 -16.68 47.14
C ALA A 241 12.16 -15.34 47.27
N ASN A 242 12.48 -14.32 46.45
CA ASN A 242 11.83 -13.00 46.48
C ASN A 242 11.42 -12.52 45.09
N PRO A 243 10.51 -13.23 44.39
CA PRO A 243 10.03 -12.80 43.10
C PRO A 243 9.20 -11.51 43.23
N VAL A 244 9.63 -10.46 42.52
CA VAL A 244 8.97 -9.15 42.40
C VAL A 244 7.93 -9.11 41.28
N ARG A 245 7.78 -10.17 40.46
CA ARG A 245 6.76 -10.29 39.39
C ARG A 245 6.06 -11.65 39.39
N LYS A 246 4.79 -11.68 38.96
CA LYS A 246 3.85 -12.82 39.03
C LYS A 246 4.39 -14.18 38.54
N VAL A 247 5.21 -14.18 37.48
CA VAL A 247 6.10 -15.30 37.11
C VAL A 247 7.48 -14.68 36.92
N GLU A 248 8.40 -15.03 37.81
CA GLU A 248 9.78 -14.58 37.74
C GLU A 248 10.70 -15.79 37.74
N ILE A 249 11.31 -16.00 36.58
CA ILE A 249 12.35 -17.01 36.39
C ILE A 249 13.65 -16.26 36.61
N PHE A 250 14.12 -16.33 37.84
CA PHE A 250 15.39 -15.76 38.23
C PHE A 250 16.36 -16.90 38.31
N ASP A 251 17.15 -17.03 37.26
CA ASP A 251 18.38 -17.79 37.33
C ASP A 251 19.51 -16.74 37.34
N GLU A 252 20.29 -16.73 38.40
CA GLU A 252 21.50 -15.90 38.45
C GLU A 252 22.55 -16.37 37.43
N ARG A 253 22.32 -17.52 36.77
CA ARG A 253 23.30 -18.18 35.91
C ARG A 253 22.83 -18.42 34.46
N TRP A 254 21.52 -18.48 34.08
CA TRP A 254 21.06 -18.70 32.67
C TRP A 254 19.68 -18.07 32.24
N ALA A 255 19.13 -18.47 31.06
CA ALA A 255 18.05 -17.81 30.30
C ALA A 255 16.68 -17.77 31.01
N GLN A 256 16.05 -16.59 31.02
CA GLN A 256 14.85 -16.30 31.81
C GLN A 256 13.54 -16.90 31.25
N LEU A 257 13.46 -17.25 29.96
CA LEU A 257 12.25 -17.87 29.38
C LEU A 257 12.61 -18.63 28.10
N ARG A 258 12.27 -19.93 28.06
CA ARG A 258 12.35 -20.80 26.88
C ARG A 258 10.95 -21.22 26.42
N LEU A 259 10.59 -20.97 25.17
CA LEU A 259 9.35 -21.48 24.56
C LEU A 259 9.68 -22.67 23.66
N THR A 260 9.00 -23.80 23.86
CA THR A 260 9.09 -25.02 23.05
C THR A 260 7.86 -25.16 22.17
N HIS A 261 8.04 -25.39 20.87
CA HIS A 261 7.02 -25.85 19.94
C HIS A 261 7.33 -27.30 19.58
N ASP A 262 6.46 -28.22 20.03
CA ASP A 262 6.32 -29.65 19.68
C ASP A 262 7.01 -30.69 20.60
N ASN A 263 6.25 -31.75 20.88
CA ASN A 263 6.63 -32.96 21.61
C ASN A 263 6.65 -34.19 20.68
N ALA A 264 6.66 -34.01 19.36
CA ALA A 264 6.87 -35.10 18.42
C ALA A 264 8.36 -35.39 18.26
N PHE A 265 8.71 -36.67 18.30
CA PHE A 265 10.04 -37.25 18.10
C PHE A 265 10.73 -36.91 16.77
N ILE A 266 10.23 -35.92 16.01
CA ILE A 266 10.72 -35.62 14.68
C ILE A 266 10.77 -34.13 14.28
N THR A 267 10.27 -33.13 15.02
CA THR A 267 10.64 -31.70 14.80
C THR A 267 10.03 -30.71 15.82
N ALA A 268 10.80 -30.31 16.84
CA ALA A 268 10.40 -29.26 17.77
C ALA A 268 11.25 -27.97 17.61
N ALA A 269 10.61 -26.79 17.58
CA ALA A 269 11.23 -25.46 17.39
C ALA A 269 11.09 -24.61 18.66
N TYR A 270 12.07 -23.76 19.01
CA TYR A 270 12.05 -23.01 20.29
C TYR A 270 12.37 -21.52 20.09
N THR A 271 11.92 -20.63 20.98
CA THR A 271 12.29 -19.19 20.98
C THR A 271 12.42 -18.65 22.41
N ASP A 272 13.56 -18.02 22.72
CA ASP A 272 13.94 -17.60 24.08
C ASP A 272 13.98 -16.06 24.20
N PHE A 273 13.62 -15.50 25.36
CA PHE A 273 13.62 -14.04 25.61
C PHE A 273 14.21 -13.68 27.00
N ARG A 274 15.07 -12.64 27.08
CA ARG A 274 15.77 -12.18 28.30
C ARG A 274 15.85 -10.64 28.42
N THR A 275 15.92 -10.10 29.64
CA THR A 275 16.30 -8.68 29.90
C THR A 275 17.20 -8.54 31.15
N ILE A 276 18.04 -7.49 31.23
CA ILE A 276 18.80 -7.03 32.43
C ILE A 276 18.39 -5.59 32.81
N GLN A 277 18.64 -5.04 34.00
CA GLN A 277 18.41 -3.60 34.30
C GLN A 277 19.51 -2.76 33.62
N PRO A 278 19.23 -1.81 32.70
CA PRO A 278 18.02 -0.97 32.49
C PRO A 278 16.90 -1.51 31.57
N GLY A 279 17.03 -2.70 30.99
CA GLY A 279 15.99 -3.40 30.23
C GLY A 279 16.51 -4.05 28.94
N ASN A 280 17.80 -3.90 28.64
CA ASN A 280 18.39 -4.31 27.38
C ASN A 280 18.39 -5.84 27.22
N LEU A 281 17.93 -6.31 26.05
CA LEU A 281 18.10 -7.68 25.59
C LEU A 281 19.42 -7.75 24.81
N LEU A 282 20.48 -8.20 25.48
CA LEU A 282 21.77 -8.48 24.85
C LEU A 282 21.73 -9.90 24.27
N ILE A 283 21.80 -10.00 22.95
CA ILE A 283 21.93 -11.26 22.22
C ILE A 283 23.35 -11.26 21.66
N ASN A 284 24.27 -11.97 22.31
CA ASN A 284 25.66 -12.12 21.86
C ASN A 284 25.96 -13.63 21.81
N PRO A 285 25.54 -14.33 20.74
CA PRO A 285 25.83 -15.75 20.62
C PRO A 285 27.35 -15.96 20.61
N ASP A 286 27.86 -17.02 21.22
CA ASP A 286 29.29 -17.33 21.28
C ASP A 286 29.54 -18.74 20.72
N GLY A 287 30.60 -18.92 19.94
CA GLY A 287 30.93 -20.16 19.23
C GLY A 287 32.35 -20.64 19.54
N VAL A 288 32.62 -21.94 19.41
CA VAL A 288 33.93 -22.56 19.73
C VAL A 288 35.12 -22.04 18.90
N ASN A 289 34.89 -21.24 17.85
CA ASN A 289 35.92 -20.64 16.98
C ASN A 289 35.75 -19.12 16.78
N GLY A 290 35.05 -18.42 17.68
CA GLY A 290 34.77 -16.98 17.61
C GLY A 290 33.32 -16.65 17.96
N PRO A 291 32.94 -15.35 18.08
CA PRO A 291 31.59 -14.97 18.43
C PRO A 291 30.58 -15.57 17.45
N GLY A 292 29.55 -16.20 18.01
CA GLY A 292 28.42 -16.72 17.28
C GLY A 292 27.59 -15.59 16.68
N LYS A 293 26.64 -15.98 15.83
CA LYS A 293 25.86 -15.05 15.00
C LYS A 293 24.38 -15.24 15.24
N ILE A 294 23.60 -14.17 15.04
CA ILE A 294 22.15 -14.18 15.22
C ILE A 294 21.52 -14.45 13.86
N GLY A 295 20.90 -15.61 13.71
CA GLY A 295 20.10 -15.94 12.54
C GLY A 295 18.62 -15.71 12.80
N ILE A 296 17.94 -14.99 11.91
CA ILE A 296 16.48 -14.81 11.92
C ILE A 296 15.92 -15.39 10.63
N GLY A 297 15.04 -16.39 10.75
CA GLY A 297 14.45 -17.08 9.59
C GLY A 297 15.39 -18.08 8.89
N LEU A 298 16.55 -18.38 9.49
CA LEU A 298 17.55 -19.31 8.96
C LEU A 298 17.35 -20.75 9.45
N THR A 299 18.04 -21.72 8.82
CA THR A 299 17.95 -23.15 9.17
C THR A 299 19.32 -23.70 9.59
N PRO A 300 19.40 -24.86 10.28
CA PRO A 300 20.70 -25.46 10.61
C PRO A 300 21.58 -25.78 9.38
N SER A 301 20.97 -26.03 8.22
CA SER A 301 21.66 -26.24 6.94
C SER A 301 22.05 -24.95 6.22
N ASP A 302 21.58 -23.80 6.70
CA ASP A 302 21.84 -22.45 6.18
C ASP A 302 22.15 -21.52 7.36
N PRO A 303 23.30 -21.71 8.04
CA PRO A 303 23.62 -20.99 9.25
C PRO A 303 23.97 -19.51 8.97
N PRO A 304 23.75 -18.61 9.94
CA PRO A 304 24.05 -17.19 9.78
C PRO A 304 25.53 -16.95 9.41
N THR A 305 25.74 -16.13 8.39
CA THR A 305 27.06 -15.78 7.86
C THR A 305 27.55 -14.42 8.37
N GLN A 306 26.65 -13.55 8.85
CA GLN A 306 26.97 -12.26 9.48
C GLN A 306 26.47 -12.16 10.93
N THR A 307 26.97 -11.19 11.69
CA THR A 307 26.62 -11.00 13.12
C THR A 307 25.11 -10.95 13.36
N LEU A 308 24.38 -10.27 12.47
CA LEU A 308 22.93 -10.38 12.33
C LEU A 308 22.66 -10.76 10.87
N ASP A 309 22.08 -11.94 10.67
CA ASP A 309 21.75 -12.48 9.36
C ASP A 309 20.25 -12.79 9.31
N VAL A 310 19.57 -12.21 8.33
CA VAL A 310 18.11 -12.23 8.21
C VAL A 310 17.75 -12.85 6.87
N ASN A 311 17.22 -14.07 6.89
CA ASN A 311 16.62 -14.68 5.71
C ASN A 311 15.18 -14.19 5.58
N GLY A 312 15.03 -13.04 4.90
CA GLY A 312 13.76 -12.31 4.75
C GLY A 312 13.97 -10.80 4.75
N GLU A 313 12.93 -10.04 5.10
CA GLU A 313 12.99 -8.58 5.15
C GLU A 313 13.36 -8.08 6.57
N ALA A 314 14.37 -7.20 6.64
CA ALA A 314 14.69 -6.45 7.86
C ALA A 314 14.10 -5.02 7.77
N ARG A 315 13.31 -4.60 8.78
CA ARG A 315 12.78 -3.24 8.88
C ARG A 315 13.38 -2.51 10.08
N ILE A 316 14.12 -1.43 9.83
CA ILE A 316 14.53 -0.44 10.84
C ILE A 316 13.49 0.69 10.83
N ARG A 317 12.84 0.96 11.96
CA ARG A 317 11.69 1.89 12.00
C ARG A 317 12.08 3.36 12.03
N GLU A 318 13.23 3.66 12.61
CA GLU A 318 13.75 5.01 12.76
C GLU A 318 15.23 4.99 12.39
N VAL A 319 15.60 5.77 11.38
CA VAL A 319 16.97 6.04 10.99
C VAL A 319 17.11 7.56 11.05
N ASN A 320 17.75 8.06 12.10
CA ASN A 320 17.85 9.49 12.34
C ASN A 320 18.80 10.13 11.33
N GLN A 321 18.34 11.18 10.66
CA GLN A 321 19.17 11.97 9.77
C GLN A 321 20.22 12.72 10.59
N ASN A 322 21.48 12.62 10.17
CA ASN A 322 22.59 13.39 10.72
C ASN A 322 23.53 13.76 9.57
N ASP A 323 23.51 15.03 9.17
CA ASP A 323 24.24 15.52 8.00
C ASP A 323 25.75 15.72 8.29
N ASP A 324 26.20 15.57 9.55
CA ASP A 324 27.61 15.63 9.93
C ASP A 324 28.36 14.30 9.68
N LEU A 325 27.67 13.24 9.22
CA LEU A 325 28.26 11.92 8.98
C LEU A 325 28.63 11.72 7.51
N ASP A 326 29.88 11.32 7.25
CA ASP A 326 30.40 11.08 5.90
C ASP A 326 30.25 9.63 5.41
N GLN A 327 29.49 8.79 6.12
CA GLN A 327 29.32 7.38 5.77
C GLN A 327 27.87 7.08 5.44
N VAL A 328 27.63 6.41 4.31
CA VAL A 328 26.29 5.89 3.98
C VAL A 328 26.26 4.38 4.03
N LEU A 329 25.11 3.85 4.44
CA LEU A 329 24.85 2.42 4.46
C LEU A 329 24.68 1.91 3.02
N VAL A 330 25.40 0.84 2.68
CA VAL A 330 25.30 0.15 1.38
C VAL A 330 25.20 -1.35 1.62
N ILE A 331 24.72 -2.07 0.60
CA ILE A 331 24.61 -3.53 0.63
C ILE A 331 25.37 -4.11 -0.55
N ASP A 332 26.11 -5.20 -0.35
CA ASP A 332 26.77 -5.92 -1.44
C ASP A 332 25.85 -6.95 -2.10
N ASN A 333 26.35 -7.67 -3.11
CA ASN A 333 25.56 -8.66 -3.85
C ASN A 333 25.19 -9.89 -3.01
N ASP A 334 25.89 -10.11 -1.89
CA ASP A 334 25.64 -11.20 -0.95
C ASP A 334 24.69 -10.77 0.19
N GLY A 335 24.18 -9.53 0.16
CA GLY A 335 23.24 -9.01 1.14
C GLY A 335 23.90 -8.47 2.41
N ILE A 336 25.23 -8.35 2.46
CA ILE A 336 25.96 -7.88 3.63
C ILE A 336 25.95 -6.35 3.65
N VAL A 337 25.62 -5.80 4.81
CA VAL A 337 25.57 -4.36 5.05
C VAL A 337 26.99 -3.83 5.32
N HIS A 338 27.41 -2.87 4.51
CA HIS A 338 28.68 -2.13 4.65
C HIS A 338 28.40 -0.63 4.78
N TRP A 339 29.43 0.14 5.12
CA TRP A 339 29.41 1.57 4.89
C TRP A 339 30.30 1.91 3.71
N ARG A 340 29.92 2.95 2.98
CA ARG A 340 30.74 3.56 1.95
C ARG A 340 30.92 5.03 2.28
N ASP A 341 32.13 5.53 2.10
CA ASP A 341 32.44 6.95 2.23
C ASP A 341 31.57 7.73 1.22
N ALA A 342 30.76 8.64 1.73
CA ALA A 342 29.83 9.47 0.97
C ALA A 342 30.57 10.27 -0.12
N SER A 343 31.81 10.68 0.12
CA SER A 343 32.65 11.38 -0.87
C SER A 343 33.06 10.50 -2.05
N THR A 344 33.02 9.17 -1.89
CA THR A 344 33.36 8.19 -2.95
C THR A 344 32.15 7.73 -3.75
N ILE A 345 30.95 8.07 -3.30
CA ILE A 345 29.72 7.85 -4.05
C ILE A 345 29.60 9.05 -4.96
N GLY A 346 29.61 8.79 -6.28
CA GLY A 346 29.63 9.83 -7.30
C GLY A 346 28.43 10.77 -7.22
N GLY A 347 28.49 11.75 -6.32
CA GLY A 347 27.66 12.92 -6.26
C GLY A 347 28.53 14.12 -6.65
N GLY A 348 28.50 14.49 -7.93
CA GLY A 348 28.90 15.83 -8.35
C GLY A 348 30.30 16.04 -8.95
N SER A 349 30.96 15.03 -9.53
CA SER A 349 32.09 15.27 -10.46
C SER A 349 32.33 14.18 -11.52
N GLY A 350 31.52 13.12 -11.55
CA GLY A 350 31.48 12.20 -12.68
C GLY A 350 30.85 12.89 -13.88
N ASN A 351 31.50 12.82 -15.04
CA ASN A 351 31.00 13.28 -16.33
C ASN A 351 29.48 13.06 -16.42
N MET A 352 28.72 14.16 -16.43
CA MET A 352 27.35 14.15 -16.92
C MET A 352 27.42 13.66 -18.38
N THR A 353 27.20 12.37 -18.60
CA THR A 353 26.78 11.84 -19.90
C THR A 353 25.33 12.27 -20.13
N ALA A 354 25.10 13.59 -20.16
CA ALA A 354 23.91 14.13 -20.79
C ALA A 354 24.00 13.70 -22.25
N SER A 355 23.23 12.68 -22.62
CA SER A 355 22.97 12.38 -24.02
C SER A 355 22.24 13.61 -24.59
N ASN A 356 23.02 14.49 -25.21
CA ASN A 356 22.65 15.56 -26.11
C ASN A 356 21.93 16.80 -25.54
N GLY A 357 22.71 17.84 -25.21
CA GLY A 357 22.16 19.20 -25.25
C GLY A 357 23.08 20.30 -24.75
N ALA A 358 23.63 20.16 -23.54
CA ALA A 358 24.55 21.14 -22.97
C ALA A 358 25.39 20.48 -21.88
N THR A 359 26.71 20.47 -22.02
CA THR A 359 27.64 20.07 -20.94
C THR A 359 28.45 21.27 -20.50
N VAL A 360 28.89 21.31 -19.25
CA VAL A 360 29.90 22.27 -18.80
C VAL A 360 31.24 21.55 -18.85
N ASN A 361 32.18 22.04 -19.67
CA ASN A 361 33.51 21.45 -19.71
C ASN A 361 34.26 21.72 -18.39
N PRO A 362 35.39 21.02 -18.11
CA PRO A 362 36.17 21.24 -16.88
C PRO A 362 36.69 22.68 -16.69
N SER A 363 36.66 23.50 -17.73
CA SER A 363 37.01 24.93 -17.69
C SER A 363 35.81 25.84 -17.42
N GLY A 364 34.62 25.29 -17.17
CA GLY A 364 33.41 26.05 -16.85
C GLY A 364 32.59 26.52 -18.07
N ASN A 365 32.93 26.09 -19.29
CA ASN A 365 32.24 26.53 -20.50
C ASN A 365 31.05 25.62 -20.81
N VAL A 366 29.86 26.21 -21.02
CA VAL A 366 28.72 25.51 -21.60
C VAL A 366 29.02 25.18 -23.07
N GLN A 367 28.99 23.90 -23.44
CA GLN A 367 29.30 23.39 -24.77
C GLN A 367 28.24 22.41 -25.29
N TRP A 368 28.09 22.40 -26.61
CA TRP A 368 27.06 21.69 -27.37
C TRP A 368 27.73 20.89 -28.47
N GLY A 369 27.98 19.60 -28.24
CA GLY A 369 28.93 18.90 -29.10
C GLY A 369 30.38 19.33 -28.80
N GLN A 370 31.35 18.43 -28.93
CA GLN A 370 32.75 18.83 -29.02
C GLN A 370 33.47 17.92 -30.03
N ASN A 371 34.17 18.53 -30.98
CA ASN A 371 35.28 17.92 -31.69
C ASN A 371 36.43 18.95 -31.72
N LEU A 372 36.83 19.39 -30.53
CA LEU A 372 38.10 20.09 -30.34
C LEU A 372 39.20 19.07 -30.58
N ALA A 373 40.21 19.43 -31.38
CA ALA A 373 41.33 18.57 -31.76
C ALA A 373 41.81 17.70 -30.58
N GLY A 374 41.41 16.42 -30.55
CA GLY A 374 41.85 15.42 -29.57
C GLY A 374 40.85 14.99 -28.47
N GLY A 375 39.61 15.47 -28.42
CA GLY A 375 38.66 15.11 -27.34
C GLY A 375 37.39 14.38 -27.81
N SER A 376 37.41 13.05 -27.92
CA SER A 376 36.29 12.22 -28.45
C SER A 376 35.02 12.16 -27.59
N GLY A 377 34.98 12.81 -26.43
CA GLY A 377 33.96 12.56 -25.40
C GLY A 377 32.63 13.30 -25.53
N GLY A 378 32.44 14.19 -26.52
CA GLY A 378 31.28 15.08 -26.51
C GLY A 378 30.63 15.37 -27.84
N ALA A 379 30.90 14.64 -28.92
CA ALA A 379 30.19 14.83 -30.19
C ALA A 379 28.67 14.64 -30.02
N LEU A 380 27.86 15.42 -30.77
CA LEU A 380 26.43 15.16 -30.86
C LEU A 380 26.23 13.84 -31.63
N LEU A 381 25.57 12.86 -31.00
CA LEU A 381 25.31 11.54 -31.61
C LEU A 381 24.03 11.51 -32.46
N HIS A 382 23.21 12.55 -32.35
CA HIS A 382 21.93 12.70 -33.06
C HIS A 382 21.60 14.19 -33.22
N ASN A 383 20.71 14.50 -34.16
CA ASN A 383 20.15 15.85 -34.32
C ASN A 383 19.56 16.31 -32.98
N THR A 384 19.90 17.53 -32.56
CA THR A 384 19.54 18.07 -31.24
C THR A 384 18.77 19.38 -31.43
N GLU A 385 17.55 19.44 -30.88
CA GLU A 385 16.69 20.61 -30.93
C GLU A 385 16.89 21.52 -29.71
N ILE A 386 16.74 22.85 -29.90
CA ILE A 386 16.61 23.83 -28.81
C ILE A 386 15.15 24.30 -28.75
N PRO A 387 14.27 23.69 -27.95
CA PRO A 387 12.91 24.18 -27.81
C PRO A 387 12.92 25.52 -27.07
N MET A 388 12.52 26.59 -27.75
CA MET A 388 12.61 27.95 -27.22
C MET A 388 11.39 28.41 -26.42
N ASN A 389 10.24 27.72 -26.49
CA ASN A 389 9.00 28.02 -25.75
C ASN A 389 8.67 29.53 -25.61
N ASN A 390 8.60 30.24 -26.73
CA ASN A 390 8.38 31.70 -26.79
C ASN A 390 9.45 32.57 -26.08
N LYS A 391 10.68 32.06 -25.97
CA LYS A 391 11.85 32.80 -25.46
C LYS A 391 12.84 33.06 -26.58
N ASN A 392 13.73 34.03 -26.35
CA ASN A 392 14.79 34.42 -27.27
C ASN A 392 16.15 33.86 -26.80
N ILE A 393 17.01 33.51 -27.75
CA ILE A 393 18.45 33.35 -27.48
C ILE A 393 19.08 34.72 -27.62
N LEU A 394 19.71 35.22 -26.54
CA LEU A 394 20.31 36.56 -26.52
C LEU A 394 21.82 36.48 -26.28
N PHE A 395 22.60 36.92 -27.26
CA PHE A 395 24.06 37.12 -27.13
C PHE A 395 24.34 38.61 -26.91
N THR A 396 24.39 39.05 -25.65
CA THR A 396 24.47 40.49 -25.33
C THR A 396 25.82 41.11 -25.67
N GLY A 397 26.89 40.30 -25.67
CA GLY A 397 28.25 40.77 -25.95
C GLY A 397 28.71 41.95 -25.08
N SER A 398 28.08 42.16 -23.93
CA SER A 398 28.21 43.35 -23.07
C SER A 398 29.41 43.33 -22.12
N GLY A 399 30.15 42.22 -22.08
CA GLY A 399 31.39 42.12 -21.32
C GLY A 399 32.59 42.73 -22.06
N ASN A 400 33.67 43.04 -21.32
CA ASN A 400 34.91 43.69 -21.81
C ASN A 400 35.75 42.84 -22.79
N GLY A 401 35.22 41.74 -23.32
CA GLY A 401 35.92 40.80 -24.21
C GLY A 401 35.37 40.80 -25.64
N VAL A 402 36.10 40.16 -26.55
CA VAL A 402 35.66 39.96 -27.94
C VAL A 402 34.68 38.79 -28.00
N ASN A 403 33.39 39.08 -27.83
CA ASN A 403 32.33 38.07 -27.89
C ASN A 403 31.99 37.74 -29.35
N ARG A 404 32.09 36.47 -29.75
CA ARG A 404 31.87 35.98 -31.12
C ARG A 404 31.08 34.67 -31.13
N ILE A 405 30.29 34.48 -32.18
CA ILE A 405 29.55 33.25 -32.50
C ILE A 405 30.22 32.64 -33.74
N GLY A 406 30.77 31.43 -33.61
CA GLY A 406 31.34 30.67 -34.70
C GLY A 406 30.44 29.50 -35.10
N ILE A 407 30.19 29.35 -36.40
CA ILE A 407 29.48 28.20 -36.98
C ILE A 407 30.41 27.60 -38.05
N GLY A 408 30.81 26.33 -37.87
CA GLY A 408 31.76 25.66 -38.76
C GLY A 408 33.22 26.15 -38.64
N THR A 409 33.56 26.93 -37.61
CA THR A 409 34.92 27.44 -37.36
C THR A 409 35.26 27.46 -35.88
N THR A 410 36.53 27.25 -35.55
CA THR A 410 37.08 27.37 -34.17
C THR A 410 37.68 28.75 -33.89
N SER A 411 37.88 29.58 -34.92
CA SER A 411 38.46 30.91 -34.79
C SER A 411 37.59 31.93 -35.55
N PRO A 412 36.41 32.30 -34.99
CA PRO A 412 35.52 33.25 -35.64
C PRO A 412 36.23 34.59 -35.82
N ALA A 413 36.25 35.14 -37.03
CA ALA A 413 36.91 36.40 -37.36
C ALA A 413 36.01 37.63 -37.07
N ALA A 414 34.70 37.42 -36.92
CA ALA A 414 33.69 38.45 -36.68
C ALA A 414 32.71 38.04 -35.57
N LYS A 415 31.80 38.95 -35.17
CA LYS A 415 30.77 38.68 -34.15
C LYS A 415 29.90 37.48 -34.50
N VAL A 416 29.57 37.32 -35.78
CA VAL A 416 29.00 36.09 -36.33
C VAL A 416 29.93 35.69 -37.48
N SER A 417 30.50 34.49 -37.40
CA SER A 417 31.41 33.96 -38.41
C SER A 417 30.91 32.58 -38.82
N VAL A 418 30.60 32.43 -40.10
CA VAL A 418 30.09 31.17 -40.66
C VAL A 418 31.06 30.72 -41.74
N LEU A 419 31.55 29.48 -41.64
CA LEU A 419 32.54 28.91 -42.56
C LEU A 419 32.11 27.50 -42.95
N THR A 420 32.23 27.20 -44.24
CA THR A 420 32.19 25.85 -44.81
C THR A 420 33.45 25.62 -45.63
N THR A 421 33.92 24.37 -45.70
CA THR A 421 35.12 23.98 -46.46
C THR A 421 34.79 23.02 -47.61
N THR A 422 33.51 22.73 -47.82
CA THR A 422 32.96 21.87 -48.86
C THR A 422 32.02 22.68 -49.76
N ASP A 423 31.49 22.07 -50.82
CA ASP A 423 30.59 22.68 -51.82
C ASP A 423 29.18 23.06 -51.27
N ASP A 424 29.06 23.27 -49.97
CA ASP A 424 27.79 23.53 -49.29
C ASP A 424 27.52 25.02 -49.09
N GLU A 425 26.24 25.38 -48.97
CA GLU A 425 25.82 26.74 -48.62
C GLU A 425 26.20 27.06 -47.17
N ALA A 426 27.12 28.01 -46.94
CA ALA A 426 27.54 28.40 -45.60
C ALA A 426 26.38 29.01 -44.78
N GLY A 427 25.45 29.73 -45.41
CA GLY A 427 24.33 30.37 -44.74
C GLY A 427 23.16 30.61 -45.68
N ARG A 428 21.95 30.38 -45.17
CA ARG A 428 20.70 30.47 -45.93
C ARG A 428 19.65 31.21 -45.11
N PHE A 429 19.12 32.32 -45.63
CA PHE A 429 18.11 33.14 -44.95
C PHE A 429 16.81 33.15 -45.77
N PHE A 430 15.73 32.61 -45.20
CA PHE A 430 14.40 32.70 -45.79
C PHE A 430 13.41 33.35 -44.86
N ASN A 431 12.54 34.17 -45.45
CA ASN A 431 11.35 34.65 -44.78
C ASN A 431 10.14 34.19 -45.59
N ASN A 432 9.39 33.22 -45.07
CA ASN A 432 8.21 32.63 -45.71
C ASN A 432 6.93 32.99 -44.94
N ARG A 433 6.68 34.30 -44.77
CA ARG A 433 5.49 34.77 -44.06
C ARG A 433 4.27 34.73 -45.00
N VAL A 434 3.20 34.09 -44.54
CA VAL A 434 1.94 33.94 -45.27
C VAL A 434 0.94 35.04 -44.86
N SER A 435 1.17 36.27 -45.31
CA SER A 435 0.20 37.38 -45.22
C SER A 435 0.52 38.46 -46.25
N SER A 436 -0.47 39.24 -46.68
CA SER A 436 -0.47 40.19 -47.82
C SER A 436 0.43 41.44 -47.68
N SER A 437 1.58 41.35 -47.04
CA SER A 437 2.45 42.49 -46.71
C SER A 437 3.87 42.33 -47.25
N PHE A 438 4.60 43.44 -47.32
CA PHE A 438 6.02 43.50 -47.67
C PHE A 438 6.83 42.51 -46.82
N ASN A 439 7.56 41.61 -47.48
CA ASN A 439 8.35 40.57 -46.85
C ASN A 439 9.83 40.78 -47.20
N THR A 440 10.67 40.95 -46.18
CA THR A 440 12.11 41.14 -46.33
C THR A 440 12.84 39.89 -45.84
N GLY A 441 13.65 39.28 -46.71
CA GLY A 441 14.52 38.16 -46.35
C GLY A 441 15.71 38.59 -45.49
N ILE A 442 16.45 39.60 -45.94
CA ILE A 442 17.61 40.16 -45.24
C ILE A 442 17.54 41.69 -45.30
N PHE A 443 17.63 42.35 -44.13
CA PHE A 443 17.82 43.79 -44.03
C PHE A 443 19.23 44.07 -43.51
N ILE A 444 20.04 44.81 -44.28
CA ILE A 444 21.43 45.11 -43.94
C ILE A 444 21.62 46.62 -43.94
N GLN A 445 22.13 47.15 -42.83
CA GLN A 445 22.34 48.57 -42.65
C GLN A 445 23.64 48.81 -41.87
N ALA A 446 24.46 49.74 -42.35
CA ALA A 446 25.62 50.26 -41.63
C ALA A 446 25.39 51.74 -41.29
N THR A 447 25.58 52.09 -40.02
CA THR A 447 25.44 53.47 -39.51
C THR A 447 26.51 53.77 -38.48
N GLY A 448 26.69 55.03 -38.13
CA GLY A 448 27.55 55.45 -37.01
C GLY A 448 29.02 55.70 -37.35
N SER A 449 29.51 55.29 -38.53
CA SER A 449 30.82 55.73 -39.00
C SER A 449 30.78 57.18 -39.48
N THR A 450 31.82 57.95 -39.16
CA THR A 450 32.04 59.33 -39.65
C THR A 450 32.77 59.39 -40.99
N SER A 451 33.29 58.26 -41.48
CA SER A 451 34.03 58.17 -42.74
C SER A 451 33.18 57.47 -43.80
N SER A 452 33.15 56.14 -43.77
CA SER A 452 32.37 55.31 -44.69
C SER A 452 31.58 54.26 -43.94
N ASN A 453 30.34 54.03 -44.39
CA ASN A 453 29.50 52.93 -43.95
C ASN A 453 29.29 51.98 -45.14
N ILE A 454 29.80 50.75 -45.05
CA ILE A 454 29.56 49.70 -46.04
C ILE A 454 28.59 48.71 -45.40
N ALA A 455 27.36 48.67 -45.90
CA ALA A 455 26.34 47.74 -45.41
C ALA A 455 26.62 46.32 -45.91
N LEU A 456 26.92 46.16 -47.20
CA LEU A 456 27.24 44.88 -47.84
C LEU A 456 28.59 44.99 -48.54
N TYR A 457 29.54 44.14 -48.13
CA TYR A 457 30.77 43.87 -48.86
C TYR A 457 30.72 42.42 -49.33
N ALA A 458 30.63 42.20 -50.65
CA ALA A 458 30.54 40.88 -51.26
C ALA A 458 31.69 40.70 -52.25
N GLN A 459 32.40 39.58 -52.14
CA GLN A 459 33.54 39.23 -52.97
C GLN A 459 33.50 37.75 -53.28
N ALA A 460 33.82 37.40 -54.53
CA ALA A 460 34.05 36.03 -54.96
C ALA A 460 35.44 35.98 -55.63
N LEU A 461 36.20 34.91 -55.37
CA LEU A 461 37.62 34.77 -55.72
C LEU A 461 37.87 33.40 -56.38
N GLY A 462 38.38 33.39 -57.62
CA GLY A 462 38.25 32.23 -58.49
C GLY A 462 38.00 32.59 -59.97
N SER A 463 37.52 31.60 -60.74
CA SER A 463 37.24 31.72 -62.18
C SER A 463 35.74 31.52 -62.41
N ASN A 464 35.12 32.41 -63.20
CA ASN A 464 33.65 32.47 -63.41
C ASN A 464 32.83 32.77 -62.15
N ASP A 465 33.34 33.71 -61.35
CA ASP A 465 32.76 34.05 -60.06
C ASP A 465 31.69 35.14 -60.14
N TYR A 466 30.68 35.01 -59.28
CA TYR A 466 29.63 36.00 -59.10
C TYR A 466 29.59 36.43 -57.63
N SER A 467 29.92 37.69 -57.35
CA SER A 467 29.73 38.26 -56.01
C SER A 467 28.25 38.42 -55.64
N ALA A 468 27.36 38.45 -56.63
CA ALA A 468 25.92 38.40 -56.46
C ALA A 468 25.24 37.74 -57.69
N TRP A 469 24.38 36.76 -57.44
CA TRP A 469 23.47 36.18 -58.45
C TRP A 469 22.03 36.54 -58.08
N LEU A 470 21.41 37.46 -58.81
CA LEU A 470 20.12 38.04 -58.46
C LEU A 470 19.07 37.68 -59.52
N GLN A 471 17.97 37.07 -59.09
CA GLN A 471 16.82 36.79 -59.95
C GLN A 471 15.66 37.72 -59.58
N GLY A 472 15.13 38.44 -60.58
CA GLY A 472 14.06 39.42 -60.40
C GLY A 472 14.54 40.86 -60.59
N LYS A 473 13.74 41.82 -60.12
CA LYS A 473 14.01 43.26 -60.31
C LYS A 473 14.95 43.79 -59.23
N VAL A 474 16.02 44.48 -59.63
CA VAL A 474 16.93 45.19 -58.73
C VAL A 474 16.57 46.67 -58.71
N PHE A 475 16.36 47.23 -57.52
CA PHE A 475 16.12 48.65 -57.30
C PHE A 475 17.28 49.27 -56.53
N VAL A 476 17.92 50.30 -57.12
CA VAL A 476 18.92 51.13 -56.45
C VAL A 476 18.34 52.53 -56.29
N ASN A 477 18.42 53.07 -55.08
CA ASN A 477 18.01 54.44 -54.75
C ASN A 477 19.25 55.29 -54.50
N GLY A 478 19.80 55.85 -55.57
CA GLY A 478 21.07 56.57 -55.58
C GLY A 478 21.91 56.15 -56.78
N ASP A 479 23.20 56.43 -56.71
CA ASP A 479 24.14 56.16 -57.80
C ASP A 479 24.67 54.72 -57.75
N VAL A 480 24.97 54.17 -58.93
CA VAL A 480 25.69 52.89 -59.09
C VAL A 480 27.05 53.22 -59.72
N ASP A 481 28.13 52.83 -59.05
CA ASP A 481 29.50 53.01 -59.54
C ASP A 481 30.04 51.66 -60.06
N VAL A 482 30.49 51.64 -61.31
CA VAL A 482 31.06 50.44 -61.96
C VAL A 482 32.33 50.82 -62.71
N ASN A 483 33.47 50.31 -62.24
CA ASN A 483 34.77 50.51 -62.89
C ASN A 483 35.00 49.58 -64.10
N GLY A 484 34.21 48.51 -64.22
CA GLY A 484 34.27 47.53 -65.31
C GLY A 484 33.17 47.71 -66.35
N ASN A 485 32.98 46.69 -67.19
CA ASN A 485 31.92 46.67 -68.20
C ASN A 485 30.56 46.33 -67.57
N VAL A 486 29.50 47.04 -67.99
CA VAL A 486 28.11 46.74 -67.64
C VAL A 486 27.44 46.04 -68.83
N TYR A 487 27.11 44.76 -68.68
CA TYR A 487 26.42 43.99 -69.72
C TYR A 487 24.91 43.88 -69.46
N ALA A 488 24.17 44.99 -69.60
CA ALA A 488 22.72 45.01 -69.44
C ALA A 488 22.01 44.75 -70.78
N ASN A 489 21.08 43.78 -70.84
CA ASN A 489 20.27 43.47 -72.04
C ASN A 489 21.06 43.12 -73.31
N ASN A 490 22.31 42.66 -73.19
CA ASN A 490 23.22 42.42 -74.31
C ASN A 490 23.14 41.00 -74.90
N ILE A 491 22.03 40.28 -74.68
CA ILE A 491 21.80 38.98 -75.34
C ILE A 491 21.47 39.27 -76.81
N SER A 492 22.48 39.22 -77.67
CA SER A 492 22.37 39.59 -79.08
C SER A 492 22.21 38.42 -80.04
N ASP A 493 22.47 37.19 -79.58
CA ASP A 493 22.41 35.97 -80.39
C ASP A 493 21.01 35.80 -81.01
N GLY A 494 20.97 35.47 -82.30
CA GLY A 494 19.74 35.28 -83.05
C GLY A 494 18.86 34.17 -82.48
N PHE A 495 19.44 33.18 -81.79
CA PHE A 495 18.68 32.12 -81.12
C PHE A 495 17.65 32.65 -80.10
N PHE A 496 17.96 33.75 -79.42
CA PHE A 496 17.09 34.34 -78.40
C PHE A 496 16.16 35.43 -78.97
N LYS A 497 16.08 35.59 -80.30
CA LYS A 497 15.31 36.66 -80.95
C LYS A 497 14.29 36.06 -81.92
N ASN A 498 13.11 36.67 -81.96
CA ASN A 498 12.04 36.32 -82.90
C ASN A 498 11.54 37.59 -83.58
N ASN A 499 10.91 37.45 -84.76
CA ASN A 499 10.35 38.55 -85.54
C ASN A 499 11.36 39.68 -85.82
N ILE A 500 12.57 39.32 -86.25
CA ILE A 500 13.62 40.29 -86.61
C ILE A 500 13.24 40.98 -87.92
N ASP A 501 13.05 42.30 -87.88
CA ASP A 501 12.68 43.15 -89.03
C ASP A 501 13.51 44.46 -89.05
N THR A 502 13.45 45.19 -90.15
CA THR A 502 14.19 46.45 -90.38
C THR A 502 13.44 47.64 -89.76
N ILE A 503 14.17 48.63 -89.22
CA ILE A 503 13.60 49.90 -88.79
C ILE A 503 13.30 50.76 -90.04
N ILE A 504 12.03 51.10 -90.25
CA ILE A 504 11.58 51.90 -91.40
C ILE A 504 11.77 53.40 -91.10
N ASP A 505 12.40 54.13 -92.03
CA ASP A 505 12.61 55.59 -91.98
C ASP A 505 13.11 56.15 -90.62
N PRO A 506 14.24 55.65 -90.08
CA PRO A 506 14.74 56.03 -88.75
C PRO A 506 14.97 57.55 -88.58
N LEU A 507 15.36 58.25 -89.65
CA LEU A 507 15.57 59.71 -89.61
C LEU A 507 14.28 60.50 -89.31
N THR A 508 13.12 60.02 -89.74
CA THR A 508 11.83 60.66 -89.43
C THR A 508 11.50 60.54 -87.95
N ILE A 509 11.79 59.37 -87.36
CA ILE A 509 11.65 59.12 -85.93
C ILE A 509 12.56 60.08 -85.14
N ILE A 510 13.85 60.15 -85.50
CA ILE A 510 14.83 61.04 -84.86
C ILE A 510 14.38 62.51 -84.92
N ASN A 511 13.91 62.97 -86.09
CA ASN A 511 13.47 64.36 -86.27
C ASN A 511 12.20 64.72 -85.48
N THR A 512 11.43 63.73 -85.02
CA THR A 512 10.23 63.94 -84.21
C THR A 512 10.56 64.02 -82.71
N LEU A 513 11.65 63.41 -82.27
CA LEU A 513 12.06 63.41 -80.86
C LEU A 513 12.48 64.81 -80.37
N GLN A 514 12.17 65.11 -79.11
CA GLN A 514 12.35 66.44 -78.51
C GLN A 514 13.36 66.39 -77.35
N PRO A 515 14.68 66.51 -77.59
CA PRO A 515 15.67 66.49 -76.52
C PRO A 515 15.53 67.70 -75.59
N LYS A 516 15.73 67.50 -74.30
CA LYS A 516 15.58 68.50 -73.23
C LYS A 516 16.78 68.51 -72.30
N THR A 517 16.93 69.63 -71.59
CA THR A 517 17.73 69.69 -70.37
C THR A 517 16.80 69.89 -69.17
N PHE A 518 17.10 69.26 -68.05
CA PHE A 518 16.27 69.34 -66.85
C PHE A 518 17.10 69.13 -65.57
N TYR A 519 16.51 69.48 -64.43
CA TYR A 519 17.01 69.13 -63.10
C TYR A 519 15.98 68.21 -62.45
N PHE A 520 16.43 67.22 -61.69
CA PHE A 520 15.52 66.40 -60.91
C PHE A 520 15.06 67.13 -59.65
N ASP A 521 13.84 66.85 -59.20
CA ASP A 521 13.34 67.29 -57.91
C ASP A 521 13.96 66.45 -56.78
N THR A 522 14.98 67.03 -56.12
CA THR A 522 15.68 66.37 -55.01
C THR A 522 14.92 66.45 -53.69
N LEU A 523 13.79 67.17 -53.62
CA LEU A 523 12.93 67.30 -52.42
C LEU A 523 11.65 66.49 -52.53
N ASN A 524 11.58 65.56 -53.50
CA ASN A 524 10.40 64.72 -53.71
C ASN A 524 9.97 63.96 -52.43
N ASN A 525 8.66 63.93 -52.17
CA ASN A 525 8.06 63.24 -51.02
C ASN A 525 8.19 61.71 -51.06
N TYR A 526 8.69 61.17 -52.18
CA TYR A 526 8.88 59.75 -52.38
C TYR A 526 10.27 59.29 -51.97
N ASN A 527 11.16 60.15 -51.47
CA ASN A 527 12.52 59.82 -51.05
C ASN A 527 13.32 59.08 -52.16
N LEU A 528 13.15 59.52 -53.41
CA LEU A 528 14.03 59.14 -54.50
C LEU A 528 15.30 59.99 -54.42
N LYS A 529 16.45 59.33 -54.33
CA LYS A 529 17.76 59.99 -54.33
C LYS A 529 18.16 60.31 -55.76
N LEU A 530 17.78 61.50 -56.20
CA LEU A 530 18.03 62.00 -57.55
C LEU A 530 19.18 63.01 -57.54
N SER A 531 19.89 63.12 -58.67
CA SER A 531 20.99 64.07 -58.81
C SER A 531 20.49 65.51 -58.83
N ASN A 532 21.18 66.40 -58.12
CA ASN A 532 20.96 67.86 -58.20
C ASN A 532 21.67 68.51 -59.41
N LYS A 533 22.35 67.73 -60.25
CA LYS A 533 23.07 68.22 -61.43
C LYS A 533 22.14 68.31 -62.63
N ARG A 534 22.46 69.21 -63.57
CA ARG A 534 21.76 69.33 -64.86
C ARG A 534 21.88 68.03 -65.65
N GLN A 535 20.75 67.55 -66.16
CA GLN A 535 20.64 66.34 -66.97
C GLN A 535 20.26 66.70 -68.41
N TYR A 536 20.58 65.78 -69.33
CA TYR A 536 20.20 65.83 -70.74
C TYR A 536 19.43 64.56 -71.07
N GLY A 537 18.34 64.66 -71.81
CA GLY A 537 17.54 63.49 -72.18
C GLY A 537 16.18 63.87 -72.72
N PHE A 538 15.20 62.98 -72.53
CA PHE A 538 13.83 63.17 -73.00
C PHE A 538 12.83 63.06 -71.85
N ILE A 539 11.65 63.63 -72.04
CA ILE A 539 10.50 63.44 -71.16
C ILE A 539 9.71 62.23 -71.66
N ALA A 540 9.46 61.26 -70.77
CA ALA A 540 8.85 59.99 -71.17
C ALA A 540 7.48 60.16 -71.85
N GLN A 541 6.69 61.16 -71.42
CA GLN A 541 5.39 61.50 -71.97
C GLN A 541 5.47 62.04 -73.41
N ASP A 542 6.57 62.69 -73.79
CA ASP A 542 6.80 63.19 -75.15
C ASP A 542 7.30 62.07 -76.08
N VAL A 543 7.98 61.06 -75.52
CA VAL A 543 8.49 59.90 -76.27
C VAL A 543 7.40 58.86 -76.53
N GLU A 544 6.48 58.65 -75.58
CA GLU A 544 5.46 57.58 -75.64
C GLU A 544 4.65 57.57 -76.96
N PRO A 545 4.23 58.71 -77.53
CA PRO A 545 3.51 58.73 -78.81
C PRO A 545 4.37 58.38 -80.05
N VAL A 546 5.69 58.45 -79.94
CA VAL A 546 6.63 58.22 -81.06
C VAL A 546 7.28 56.84 -80.98
N LEU A 547 7.75 56.46 -79.79
CA LEU A 547 8.44 55.20 -79.49
C LEU A 547 7.93 54.60 -78.18
N ALA A 548 6.66 54.19 -78.18
CA ALA A 548 5.99 53.65 -77.00
C ALA A 548 6.77 52.52 -76.31
N ASP A 549 7.42 51.65 -77.10
CA ASP A 549 8.19 50.51 -76.58
C ASP A 549 9.41 50.90 -75.75
N LEU A 550 9.94 52.11 -75.93
CA LEU A 550 11.06 52.63 -75.12
C LEU A 550 10.59 53.22 -73.78
N VAL A 551 9.29 53.44 -73.58
CA VAL A 551 8.72 53.90 -72.31
C VAL A 551 8.33 52.71 -71.46
N LYS A 552 8.88 52.65 -70.25
CA LYS A 552 8.63 51.59 -69.27
C LYS A 552 8.10 52.18 -67.97
N TYR A 553 7.43 51.35 -67.18
CA TYR A 553 6.85 51.74 -65.90
C TYR A 553 7.61 51.09 -64.74
N LYS A 554 7.93 51.90 -63.72
CA LYS A 554 8.62 51.45 -62.52
C LYS A 554 7.78 51.77 -61.29
N HIS A 555 7.68 50.81 -60.38
CA HIS A 555 6.99 50.97 -59.11
C HIS A 555 8.02 50.99 -57.99
N LYS A 556 8.01 52.05 -57.18
CA LYS A 556 8.71 52.12 -55.90
C LYS A 556 7.70 51.84 -54.79
N THR A 557 8.00 50.87 -53.94
CA THR A 557 7.16 50.51 -52.78
C THR A 557 7.30 51.53 -51.65
N ALA A 558 6.31 51.57 -50.76
CA ALA A 558 6.37 52.35 -49.53
C ALA A 558 7.50 51.82 -48.61
N VAL A 559 8.10 52.70 -47.81
CA VAL A 559 9.14 52.36 -46.83
C VAL A 559 8.57 52.54 -45.44
N TYR A 560 8.81 51.58 -44.55
CA TYR A 560 8.38 51.60 -43.16
C TYR A 560 9.60 51.66 -42.22
N ASP A 561 9.45 52.23 -41.04
CA ASP A 561 10.49 52.25 -40.00
C ASP A 561 10.52 50.94 -39.18
N SER A 562 11.43 50.87 -38.21
CA SER A 562 11.60 49.71 -37.31
C SER A 562 10.41 49.48 -36.36
N SER A 563 9.50 50.45 -36.25
CA SER A 563 8.25 50.35 -35.49
C SER A 563 7.04 50.11 -36.40
N ASN A 564 7.28 49.81 -37.69
CA ASN A 564 6.29 49.53 -38.71
C ASN A 564 5.37 50.73 -39.06
N PHE A 565 5.83 51.96 -38.82
CA PHE A 565 5.17 53.17 -39.33
C PHE A 565 5.67 53.53 -40.73
N MET A 566 4.77 53.98 -41.59
CA MET A 566 5.12 54.38 -42.95
C MET A 566 5.93 55.67 -42.94
N VAL A 567 7.13 55.61 -43.52
CA VAL A 567 8.09 56.73 -43.64
C VAL A 567 7.98 57.40 -45.00
N THR A 568 7.69 56.63 -46.06
CA THR A 568 7.55 57.19 -47.43
C THR A 568 6.48 56.44 -48.21
N ASP A 569 5.67 57.17 -48.98
CA ASP A 569 4.65 56.60 -49.86
C ASP A 569 5.23 55.79 -51.02
N SER A 570 4.40 54.91 -51.59
CA SER A 570 4.69 54.23 -52.86
C SER A 570 4.37 55.13 -54.06
N ILE A 571 5.07 54.93 -55.18
CA ILE A 571 4.81 55.64 -56.44
C ILE A 571 5.09 54.76 -57.65
N THR A 572 4.26 54.89 -58.69
CA THR A 572 4.54 54.37 -60.03
C THR A 572 4.88 55.52 -60.97
N TYR A 573 5.98 55.42 -61.70
CA TYR A 573 6.45 56.45 -62.63
C TYR A 573 6.98 55.85 -63.94
N ARG A 574 7.03 56.67 -64.99
CA ARG A 574 7.59 56.31 -66.30
C ARG A 574 9.11 56.50 -66.32
N TYR A 575 9.80 55.62 -67.03
CA TYR A 575 11.23 55.75 -67.33
C TYR A 575 11.51 55.30 -68.77
N LEU A 576 12.67 55.69 -69.30
CA LEU A 576 13.06 55.42 -70.68
C LEU A 576 14.15 54.36 -70.76
N ASN A 577 14.04 53.47 -71.76
CA ASN A 577 15.14 52.61 -72.18
C ASN A 577 16.08 53.40 -73.11
N TYR A 578 17.06 54.10 -72.53
CA TYR A 578 17.97 54.96 -73.28
C TYR A 578 18.85 54.19 -74.29
N GLU A 579 19.18 52.92 -74.02
CA GLU A 579 19.96 52.07 -74.95
C GLU A 579 19.22 51.82 -76.27
N GLY A 580 17.89 51.76 -76.24
CA GLY A 580 17.09 51.53 -77.44
C GLY A 580 17.21 52.64 -78.49
N PHE A 581 17.54 53.87 -78.06
CA PHE A 581 17.76 54.99 -78.97
C PHE A 581 19.09 54.89 -79.72
N ILE A 582 20.07 54.12 -79.25
CA ILE A 582 21.39 54.02 -79.90
C ILE A 582 21.28 53.30 -81.25
N ALA A 583 20.33 52.38 -81.38
CA ALA A 583 20.14 51.57 -82.58
C ALA A 583 19.24 52.25 -83.64
N ILE A 584 18.61 53.38 -83.32
CA ILE A 584 17.73 54.18 -84.19
C ILE A 584 18.56 55.30 -84.79
#